data_AF-A0A9E4ZML7-F1
#
_entry.id   AF-A0A9E4ZML7-F1
#
_cell.length_a   1.000
_cell.length_b   1.000
_cell.length_c   1.000
_cell.angle_alpha   90.00
_cell.angle_beta   90.00
_cell.angle_gamma   90.00
#
_symmetry.space_group_name_H-M   'P 1'
#
loop_
_entity.id
_entity.type
_entity.pdbx_description
1 polymer ?
#
loop_
_entity_poly.entity_id
_entity_poly.type
_entity_poly.pdbx_seq_one_letter_code
_entity_poly.pdbx_strand_id
1 'polypeptide(L)'
;MTDEAFWKAYREVELALSLRMEEFIKDKKAVETTKNAINELFSIVSNKLKEKYKGKEMNEILYSLFMQNKIPAVTIQEVFDIISFIKNINSQEPQMIYGMLVRILEVLEEIYFNA
;
A
#
# COMPACT_ATOMS: atom_id res chain seq x y z
N MET A 1 -11.20 -13.82 0.41
CA MET A 1 -11.01 -12.46 -0.15
C MET A 1 -11.17 -12.54 -1.66
N THR A 2 -11.87 -11.59 -2.29
CA THR A 2 -11.99 -11.54 -3.76
C THR A 2 -11.00 -10.53 -4.34
N ASP A 3 -10.45 -10.83 -5.51
CA ASP A 3 -9.58 -9.90 -6.25
C ASP A 3 -10.30 -8.59 -6.59
N GLU A 4 -11.63 -8.63 -6.70
CA GLU A 4 -12.48 -7.45 -6.95
C GLU A 4 -12.37 -6.39 -5.84
N ALA A 5 -12.31 -6.80 -4.57
CA ALA A 5 -12.16 -5.86 -3.46
C ALA A 5 -10.79 -5.17 -3.50
N PHE A 6 -9.74 -5.91 -3.84
CA PHE A 6 -8.39 -5.37 -4.03
C PHE A 6 -8.38 -4.33 -5.16
N TRP A 7 -8.88 -4.69 -6.34
CA TRP A 7 -8.88 -3.78 -7.49
C TRP A 7 -9.75 -2.55 -7.29
N LYS A 8 -10.85 -2.67 -6.53
CA LYS A 8 -11.68 -1.52 -6.16
C LYS A 8 -10.87 -0.52 -5.32
N ALA A 9 -10.23 -0.99 -4.25
CA ALA A 9 -9.40 -0.12 -3.39
C ALA A 9 -8.18 0.44 -4.13
N TYR A 10 -7.55 -0.37 -5.00
CA TYR A 10 -6.43 0.06 -5.85
C TYR A 10 -6.83 1.24 -6.75
N ARG A 11 -7.96 1.13 -7.45
CA ARG A 11 -8.47 2.19 -8.34
C ARG A 11 -8.80 3.47 -7.59
N GLU A 12 -9.32 3.38 -6.37
CA GLU A 12 -9.59 4.56 -5.53
C GLU A 12 -8.28 5.34 -5.21
N VAL A 13 -7.16 4.63 -5.04
CA VAL A 13 -5.84 5.26 -4.90
C VAL A 13 -5.34 5.81 -6.24
N GLU A 14 -5.52 5.08 -7.35
CA GLU A 14 -5.15 5.56 -8.69
C GLU A 14 -5.88 6.84 -9.10
N LEU A 15 -7.12 7.05 -8.67
CA LEU A 15 -7.85 8.29 -8.95
C LEU A 15 -7.11 9.53 -8.47
N ALA A 16 -6.33 9.44 -7.39
CA ALA A 16 -5.50 10.54 -6.92
C ALA A 16 -4.39 10.92 -7.91
N LEU A 17 -3.88 9.97 -8.70
CA LEU A 17 -2.88 10.19 -9.75
C LEU A 17 -3.44 10.91 -10.98
N SER A 18 -4.77 11.01 -11.11
CA SER A 18 -5.41 11.80 -12.18
C SER A 18 -5.38 13.31 -11.92
N LEU A 19 -5.11 13.71 -10.68
CA LEU A 19 -4.92 15.10 -10.28
C LEU A 19 -3.45 15.48 -10.44
N ARG A 20 -3.15 16.74 -10.76
CA ARG A 20 -1.79 17.25 -10.57
C ARG A 20 -1.49 17.36 -9.08
N MET A 21 -0.21 17.29 -8.71
CA MET A 21 0.23 17.37 -7.31
C MET A 21 -0.34 18.62 -6.61
N GLU A 22 -0.31 19.79 -7.27
CA GLU A 22 -0.82 21.03 -6.70
C GLU A 22 -2.33 21.02 -6.49
N GLU A 23 -3.07 20.30 -7.32
CA GLU A 23 -4.52 20.11 -7.20
C GLU A 23 -4.84 19.18 -6.04
N PHE A 24 -4.11 18.07 -5.94
CA PHE A 24 -4.23 17.11 -4.85
C PHE A 24 -3.96 17.76 -3.49
N ILE A 25 -2.86 18.51 -3.34
CA ILE A 25 -2.48 19.16 -2.08
C ILE A 25 -3.56 20.14 -1.60
N LYS A 26 -4.24 20.82 -2.51
CA LYS A 26 -5.28 21.81 -2.19
C LYS A 26 -6.63 21.19 -1.90
N ASP A 27 -6.91 20.01 -2.46
CA ASP A 27 -8.17 19.30 -2.24
C ASP A 27 -8.10 18.39 -1.02
N LYS A 28 -8.53 18.92 0.13
CA LYS A 28 -8.60 18.16 1.40
C LYS A 28 -9.44 16.89 1.29
N LYS A 29 -10.49 16.90 0.46
CA LYS A 29 -11.35 15.73 0.27
C LYS A 29 -10.59 14.67 -0.52
N ALA A 30 -9.92 15.04 -1.59
CA ALA A 30 -9.08 14.10 -2.36
C ALA A 30 -7.99 13.49 -1.48
N VAL A 31 -7.29 14.28 -0.66
CA VAL A 31 -6.29 13.78 0.30
C VAL A 31 -6.88 12.76 1.25
N GLU A 32 -8.00 13.08 1.89
CA GLU A 32 -8.62 12.22 2.89
C GLU A 32 -9.17 10.93 2.26
N THR A 33 -9.83 11.02 1.11
CA THR A 33 -10.28 9.85 0.34
C THR A 33 -9.10 8.94 0.00
N THR A 34 -7.97 9.53 -0.42
CA THR A 34 -6.77 8.77 -0.77
C THR A 34 -6.13 8.08 0.43
N LYS A 35 -6.04 8.76 1.58
CA LYS A 35 -5.59 8.15 2.85
C LYS A 35 -6.44 6.93 3.21
N ASN A 36 -7.77 7.08 3.11
CA ASN A 36 -8.71 6.00 3.42
C ASN A 36 -8.57 4.83 2.43
N ALA A 37 -8.44 5.10 1.15
CA ALA A 37 -8.22 4.09 0.12
C ALA A 37 -6.89 3.33 0.32
N ILE A 38 -5.80 4.02 0.66
CA ILE A 38 -4.50 3.40 0.98
C ILE A 38 -4.64 2.48 2.21
N ASN A 39 -5.31 2.93 3.27
CA ASN A 39 -5.53 2.13 4.47
C ASN A 39 -6.41 0.89 4.18
N GLU A 40 -7.45 1.04 3.36
CA GLU A 40 -8.30 -0.08 2.93
C GLU A 40 -7.50 -1.09 2.12
N LEU A 41 -6.73 -0.64 1.13
CA LEU A 41 -5.88 -1.48 0.30
C LEU A 41 -4.85 -2.24 1.15
N PHE A 42 -4.17 -1.55 2.07
CA PHE A 42 -3.21 -2.16 2.98
C PHE A 42 -3.86 -3.17 3.93
N SER A 43 -5.08 -2.91 4.40
CA SER A 43 -5.87 -3.85 5.22
C SER A 43 -6.18 -5.13 4.46
N ILE A 44 -6.62 -5.02 3.19
CA ILE A 44 -6.88 -6.17 2.30
C ILE A 44 -5.62 -7.02 2.16
N VAL A 45 -4.49 -6.41 1.79
CA VAL A 45 -3.19 -7.11 1.66
C VAL A 45 -2.79 -7.78 2.97
N SER A 46 -2.88 -7.04 4.08
CA SER A 46 -2.51 -7.54 5.40
C SER A 46 -3.35 -8.73 5.84
N ASN A 47 -4.65 -8.71 5.58
CA ASN A 47 -5.55 -9.81 5.92
C ASN A 47 -5.23 -11.05 5.08
N LYS A 48 -4.91 -10.90 3.79
CA LYS A 48 -4.52 -12.02 2.91
C LYS A 48 -3.26 -12.69 3.43
N LEU A 49 -2.27 -11.90 3.82
CA LEU A 49 -1.04 -12.40 4.43
C LEU A 49 -1.31 -13.12 5.75
N LYS A 50 -2.12 -12.54 6.64
CA LYS A 50 -2.46 -13.16 7.94
C LYS A 50 -3.20 -14.49 7.77
N GLU A 51 -4.15 -14.57 6.84
CA GLU A 51 -4.86 -15.81 6.51
C GLU A 51 -3.90 -16.90 6.02
N LYS A 52 -2.96 -16.53 5.13
CA LYS A 52 -1.99 -17.47 4.54
C LYS A 52 -0.93 -17.93 5.53
N TYR A 53 -0.45 -17.05 6.40
CA TYR A 53 0.72 -17.28 7.27
C TYR A 53 0.38 -17.48 8.76
N LYS A 54 -0.91 -17.60 9.11
CA LYS A 54 -1.44 -18.11 10.40
C LYS A 54 -0.70 -17.64 11.66
N GLY A 55 -0.83 -16.36 11.99
CA GLY A 55 -0.38 -15.80 13.28
C GLY A 55 1.06 -15.28 13.31
N LYS A 56 1.76 -15.29 12.17
CA LYS A 56 3.03 -14.58 12.02
C LYS A 56 2.83 -13.07 11.98
N GLU A 57 3.81 -12.35 12.54
CA GLU A 57 3.86 -10.90 12.44
C GLU A 57 4.18 -10.47 11.01
N MET A 58 3.71 -9.28 10.60
CA MET A 58 3.89 -8.77 9.23
C MET A 58 5.36 -8.83 8.80
N ASN A 59 6.30 -8.48 9.68
CA ASN A 59 7.72 -8.48 9.37
C ASN A 59 8.27 -9.89 9.11
N GLU A 60 7.78 -10.89 9.83
CA GLU A 60 8.19 -12.28 9.64
C GLU A 60 7.66 -12.82 8.31
N ILE A 61 6.45 -12.40 7.92
CA ILE A 61 5.84 -12.76 6.64
C ILE A 61 6.66 -12.17 5.49
N LEU A 62 6.93 -10.86 5.53
CA LEU A 62 7.71 -10.17 4.50
C LEU A 62 9.12 -10.72 4.36
N TYR A 63 9.78 -11.00 5.48
CA TYR A 63 11.09 -11.65 5.47
C TYR A 63 11.02 -13.07 4.85
N SER A 64 9.97 -13.84 5.16
CA SER A 64 9.77 -15.16 4.56
C SER A 64 9.55 -15.08 3.05
N LEU A 65 8.83 -14.06 2.57
CA LEU A 65 8.58 -13.82 1.14
C LEU A 65 9.87 -13.44 0.40
N PHE A 66 10.68 -12.58 1.01
CA PHE A 66 12.00 -12.21 0.50
C PHE A 66 12.91 -13.43 0.37
N MET A 67 13.02 -14.25 1.42
CA MET A 67 13.83 -15.49 1.40
C MET A 67 13.35 -16.52 0.35
N GLN A 68 12.09 -16.43 -0.08
CA GLN A 68 11.51 -17.28 -1.13
C GLN A 68 11.68 -16.70 -2.55
N ASN A 69 12.37 -15.56 -2.70
CA ASN A 69 12.46 -14.80 -3.96
C ASN A 69 11.10 -14.48 -4.58
N LYS A 70 10.06 -14.34 -3.74
CA LYS A 70 8.70 -14.01 -4.18
C LYS A 70 8.46 -12.51 -4.33
N ILE A 71 9.39 -11.69 -3.86
CA ILE A 71 9.36 -10.24 -4.03
C ILE A 71 10.70 -9.82 -4.63
N PRO A 72 10.86 -9.80 -5.97
CA PRO A 72 12.06 -9.29 -6.62
C PRO A 72 11.76 -8.11 -7.57
N ALA A 73 12.00 -6.90 -7.05
CA ALA A 73 12.20 -5.60 -7.74
C ALA A 73 12.47 -4.48 -6.71
N VAL A 74 12.04 -4.73 -5.48
CA VAL A 74 12.07 -3.84 -4.31
C VAL A 74 13.04 -4.42 -3.28
N THR A 75 13.84 -3.58 -2.61
CA THR A 75 14.59 -4.09 -1.45
C THR A 75 13.59 -4.41 -0.32
N ILE A 76 13.85 -5.44 0.49
CA ILE A 76 13.03 -5.73 1.68
C ILE A 76 12.94 -4.50 2.61
N GLN A 77 13.99 -3.69 2.64
CA GLN A 77 14.03 -2.42 3.36
C GLN A 77 12.96 -1.45 2.84
N GLU A 78 12.88 -1.29 1.53
CA GLU A 78 11.91 -0.40 0.91
C GLU A 78 10.46 -0.84 1.17
N VAL A 79 10.19 -2.14 1.18
CA VAL A 79 8.88 -2.67 1.59
C VAL A 79 8.56 -2.30 3.04
N PHE A 80 9.53 -2.41 3.95
CA PHE A 80 9.35 -1.98 5.33
C PHE A 80 9.11 -0.47 5.45
N ASP A 81 9.85 0.33 4.69
CA ASP A 81 9.73 1.79 4.70
C ASP A 81 8.34 2.22 4.22
N ILE A 82 7.83 1.60 3.16
CA ILE A 82 6.48 1.87 2.61
C ILE A 82 5.39 1.46 3.60
N ILE A 83 5.52 0.28 4.23
CA ILE A 83 4.55 -0.15 5.24
C ILE A 83 4.58 0.76 6.47
N SER A 84 5.76 1.21 6.88
CA SER A 84 5.92 2.20 7.95
C SER A 84 5.28 3.53 7.57
N PHE A 85 5.47 3.99 6.34
CA PHE A 85 4.85 5.19 5.78
C PHE A 85 3.31 5.10 5.81
N ILE A 86 2.75 3.98 5.32
CA ILE A 86 1.29 3.73 5.31
C ILE A 86 0.73 3.72 6.74
N LYS A 87 1.39 3.04 7.68
CA LYS A 87 0.94 3.01 9.09
C LYS A 87 0.88 4.40 9.72
N ASN A 88 1.67 5.33 9.22
CA ASN A 88 1.72 6.71 9.68
C ASN A 88 1.04 7.69 8.69
N ILE A 89 0.24 7.20 7.73
CA ILE A 89 -0.30 8.01 6.61
C ILE A 89 -1.08 9.25 7.09
N ASN A 90 -1.74 9.15 8.23
CA ASN A 90 -2.55 10.24 8.79
C ASN A 90 -1.71 11.44 9.23
N SER A 91 -0.46 11.22 9.66
CA SER A 91 0.48 12.27 10.04
C SER A 91 1.36 12.75 8.88
N GLN A 92 1.25 12.14 7.69
CA GLN A 92 2.03 12.56 6.52
C GLN A 92 1.43 13.80 5.87
N GLU A 93 2.32 14.69 5.42
CA GLU A 93 1.97 15.85 4.59
C GLU A 93 1.44 15.40 3.22
N PRO A 94 0.44 16.10 2.63
CA PRO A 94 -0.15 15.74 1.34
C PRO A 94 0.88 15.56 0.21
N GLN A 95 1.93 16.38 0.18
CA GLN A 95 3.02 16.31 -0.80
C GLN A 95 3.71 14.94 -0.76
N MET A 96 3.98 14.44 0.45
CA MET A 96 4.66 13.16 0.64
C MET A 96 3.75 12.00 0.26
N ILE A 97 2.46 12.09 0.62
CA ILE A 97 1.46 11.09 0.22
C ILE A 97 1.42 10.97 -1.29
N TYR A 98 1.26 12.10 -1.98
CA TYR A 98 1.21 12.14 -3.44
C TYR A 98 2.48 11.56 -4.07
N GLY A 99 3.66 11.96 -3.58
CA GLY A 99 4.94 11.45 -4.08
C GLY A 99 5.13 9.94 -3.89
N MET A 100 4.42 9.32 -2.95
CA MET A 100 4.52 7.89 -2.64
C MET A 100 3.42 7.04 -3.27
N LEU A 101 2.42 7.62 -3.93
CA LEU A 101 1.25 6.88 -4.43
C LEU A 101 1.60 5.70 -5.33
N VAL A 102 2.39 5.95 -6.37
CA VAL A 102 2.84 4.91 -7.32
C VAL A 102 3.57 3.80 -6.57
N ARG A 103 4.46 4.18 -5.65
CA ARG A 103 5.30 3.21 -4.93
C ARG A 103 4.49 2.36 -3.94
N ILE A 104 3.49 2.96 -3.29
CA ILE A 104 2.53 2.25 -2.45
C ILE A 104 1.74 1.23 -3.29
N LEU A 105 1.22 1.64 -4.44
CA LEU A 105 0.46 0.76 -5.34
C LEU A 105 1.31 -0.44 -5.79
N GLU A 106 2.51 -0.18 -6.31
CA GLU A 106 3.45 -1.21 -6.77
C GLU A 106 3.76 -2.24 -5.68
N VAL A 107 4.12 -1.78 -4.47
CA VAL A 107 4.49 -2.70 -3.39
C VAL A 107 3.32 -3.49 -2.86
N LEU A 108 2.14 -2.87 -2.70
CA LEU A 108 0.96 -3.58 -2.24
C LEU A 108 0.47 -4.60 -3.27
N GLU A 109 0.55 -4.28 -4.56
CA GLU A 109 0.26 -5.20 -5.66
C GLU A 109 1.23 -6.36 -5.72
N GLU A 110 2.52 -6.09 -5.65
CA GLU A 110 3.55 -7.12 -5.68
C GLU A 110 3.40 -8.10 -4.51
N ILE A 111 3.18 -7.58 -3.30
CA ILE A 111 2.88 -8.41 -2.13
C ILE A 111 1.59 -9.20 -2.35
N TYR A 112 0.52 -8.55 -2.83
CA TYR A 112 -0.78 -9.21 -2.99
C TYR A 112 -0.70 -10.40 -3.95
N PHE A 113 -0.09 -10.24 -5.12
CA PHE A 113 -0.09 -11.27 -6.15
C PHE A 113 1.01 -12.32 -6.01
N ASN A 114 2.13 -11.97 -5.37
CA ASN A 114 3.25 -12.89 -5.25
C ASN A 114 3.39 -13.57 -3.88
N ALA A 115 2.69 -13.08 -2.83
CA ALA A 115 2.75 -13.71 -1.51
C ALA A 115 2.20 -15.14 -1.50
#